data_AF-A0A946G9M3-F1
#
_entry.id   AF-A0A946G9M3-F1
#
_cell.length_a   1.000
_cell.length_b   1.000
_cell.length_c   1.000
_cell.angle_alpha   90.00
_cell.angle_beta   90.00
_cell.angle_gamma   90.00
#
_symmetry.space_group_name_H-M   'P 1'
#
loop_
_entity.id
_entity.type
_entity.pdbx_description
1 polymer ?
#
loop_
_entity_poly.entity_id
_entity_poly.type
_entity_poly.pdbx_seq_one_letter_code
_entity_poly.pdbx_strand_id
1 'polypeptide(L)'
;MKTFKRLGHVIVGLFVVVSCRNAEVSESDEGRDSNRSGQIEASTRNQAPSGSSGRNQKGQARIASFVSTLKNIPNYRERRDSFAEILLDLPNDEHDIAVEVVIDDLNSEDSANFVLEYLEISSLMSPALQLPGIVRLLEEPKLLPLQRTAMEQQLRQDIGIPPDQIVRDWRLLVGDHLRKNKTLISE
;
A
#
# COMPACT_ATOMS: atom_id res chain seq x y z
N MET A 1 -36.43 -20.15 -34.79
CA MET A 1 -36.31 -18.72 -35.15
C MET A 1 -37.55 -17.97 -34.71
N LYS A 2 -37.45 -17.16 -33.66
CA LYS A 2 -38.39 -16.07 -33.36
C LYS A 2 -37.55 -14.89 -32.86
N THR A 3 -37.66 -13.80 -33.59
CA THR A 3 -36.84 -12.59 -33.54
C THR A 3 -37.34 -11.64 -32.46
N PHE A 4 -36.47 -11.25 -31.53
CA PHE A 4 -36.70 -10.06 -30.70
C PHE A 4 -35.76 -8.95 -31.15
N LYS A 5 -36.39 -7.85 -31.56
CA LYS A 5 -35.77 -6.64 -32.11
C LYS A 5 -35.14 -5.81 -31.00
N ARG A 6 -33.92 -5.32 -31.28
CA ARG A 6 -33.33 -4.02 -30.90
C ARG A 6 -34.26 -3.07 -30.11
N LEU A 7 -33.75 -2.53 -29.00
CA LEU A 7 -33.68 -1.08 -28.81
C LEU A 7 -32.58 -0.74 -27.80
N GLY A 8 -31.52 -0.09 -28.28
CA GLY A 8 -30.51 0.52 -27.43
C GLY A 8 -30.97 1.87 -26.92
N HIS A 9 -30.50 2.26 -25.74
CA HIS A 9 -30.35 3.66 -25.34
C HIS A 9 -28.98 3.79 -24.64
N VAL A 10 -28.08 4.48 -25.34
CA VAL A 10 -26.87 5.07 -24.81
C VAL A 10 -27.29 6.28 -23.99
N ILE A 11 -26.89 6.36 -22.72
CA ILE A 11 -26.90 7.63 -21.99
C ILE A 11 -25.49 7.84 -21.44
N VAL A 12 -24.80 8.74 -22.13
CA VAL A 12 -23.56 9.41 -21.71
C VAL A 12 -23.96 10.48 -20.70
N GLY A 13 -23.41 10.42 -19.49
CA GLY A 13 -23.59 11.42 -18.44
C GLY A 13 -22.24 11.94 -17.96
N LEU A 14 -21.72 12.94 -18.68
CA LEU A 14 -20.54 13.72 -18.36
C LEU A 14 -20.80 14.54 -17.09
N PHE A 15 -20.08 14.28 -15.99
CA PHE A 15 -20.12 15.16 -14.81
C PHE A 15 -18.86 16.01 -14.70
N VAL A 16 -19.13 17.31 -14.57
CA VAL A 16 -18.25 18.46 -14.74
C VAL A 16 -17.31 18.62 -13.55
N VAL A 17 -16.03 18.84 -13.85
CA VAL A 17 -15.00 19.30 -12.92
C VAL A 17 -15.29 20.76 -12.53
N VAL A 18 -15.52 21.00 -11.24
CA VAL A 18 -15.56 22.37 -10.70
C VAL A 18 -14.21 22.65 -10.04
N SER A 19 -13.35 23.37 -10.76
CA SER A 19 -12.17 24.03 -10.21
C SER A 19 -12.60 25.28 -9.44
N CYS A 20 -12.41 25.29 -8.12
CA CYS A 20 -12.39 26.54 -7.35
C CYS A 20 -10.93 26.95 -7.14
N ARG A 21 -10.49 27.95 -7.93
CA ARG A 21 -9.22 28.65 -7.75
C ARG A 21 -9.53 30.13 -7.52
N ASN A 22 -8.81 30.72 -6.56
CA ASN A 22 -8.49 32.14 -6.31
C ASN A 22 -9.07 32.77 -5.03
N ALA A 23 -8.15 33.16 -4.15
CA ALA A 23 -8.00 34.48 -3.53
C ALA A 23 -6.61 34.48 -2.84
N GLU A 24 -5.54 34.93 -3.51
CA GLU A 24 -5.02 36.32 -3.50
C GLU A 24 -4.63 36.87 -2.11
N VAL A 25 -3.30 37.04 -1.98
CA VAL A 25 -2.58 38.19 -1.39
C VAL A 25 -2.73 38.49 0.10
N SER A 26 -1.61 38.36 0.82
CA SER A 26 -1.09 39.43 1.69
C SER A 26 0.43 39.29 1.85
N GLU A 27 1.16 40.19 1.19
CA GLU A 27 2.53 40.57 1.57
C GLU A 27 2.50 41.60 2.72
N SER A 28 3.70 41.91 3.24
CA SER A 28 4.11 42.81 4.33
C SER A 28 4.13 42.15 5.73
N ASP A 29 5.20 42.24 6.53
CA ASP A 29 6.35 43.13 6.45
C ASP A 29 7.57 42.60 7.23
N GLU A 30 8.70 43.19 6.88
CA GLU A 30 10.11 43.03 7.23
C GLU A 30 10.50 42.82 8.72
N GLY A 31 11.72 42.29 8.94
CA GLY A 31 12.46 42.66 10.15
C GLY A 31 13.67 41.84 10.63
N ARG A 32 14.78 41.90 9.88
CA ARG A 32 16.18 42.01 10.37
C ARG A 32 16.93 40.85 11.06
N ASP A 33 17.96 40.39 10.33
CA ASP A 33 19.37 40.11 10.70
C ASP A 33 19.76 39.69 12.14
N SER A 34 20.48 38.57 12.26
CA SER A 34 21.96 38.63 12.50
C SER A 34 22.64 37.26 12.67
N ASN A 35 23.71 37.08 11.87
CA ASN A 35 24.98 36.37 12.12
C ASN A 35 25.06 35.01 12.84
N ARG A 36 25.41 34.00 12.02
CA ARG A 36 26.70 33.27 12.03
C ARG A 36 27.23 32.77 13.38
N SER A 37 27.09 31.46 13.64
CA SER A 37 28.17 30.62 14.19
C SER A 37 27.74 29.16 14.13
N GLY A 38 28.63 28.29 13.64
CA GLY A 38 28.33 26.87 13.45
C GLY A 38 28.31 26.08 14.75
N GLN A 39 27.48 25.03 14.77
CA GLN A 39 27.84 23.77 15.39
C GLN A 39 27.08 22.64 14.69
N ILE A 40 27.85 21.75 14.08
CA ILE A 40 27.45 20.44 13.58
C ILE A 40 27.28 19.53 14.80
N GLU A 41 26.41 18.51 14.68
CA GLU A 41 26.00 17.49 15.66
C GLU A 41 24.92 17.94 16.67
N ALA A 42 23.81 17.24 16.85
CA ALA A 42 23.63 15.80 16.77
C ALA A 42 22.44 15.40 15.89
N SER A 43 22.75 14.52 14.94
CA SER A 43 21.79 13.63 14.29
C SER A 43 20.98 12.87 15.35
N THR A 44 19.73 13.27 15.60
CA THR A 44 18.71 12.44 16.24
C THR A 44 18.30 11.31 15.29
N ARG A 45 19.27 10.47 14.95
CA ARG A 45 19.10 9.17 14.29
C ARG A 45 18.99 8.16 15.41
N ASN A 46 17.76 7.97 15.87
CA ASN A 46 17.27 6.78 16.55
C ASN A 46 15.74 6.86 16.61
N GLN A 47 15.08 7.02 15.46
CA GLN A 47 13.81 6.34 15.27
C GLN A 47 14.12 5.13 14.39
N ALA A 48 14.39 4.01 15.05
CA ALA A 48 13.98 2.74 14.49
C ALA A 48 12.49 2.89 14.14
N PRO A 49 12.00 2.41 12.98
CA PRO A 49 10.59 2.11 12.88
C PRO A 49 10.36 0.94 13.83
N SER A 50 10.12 1.28 15.10
CA SER A 50 9.54 0.37 16.07
C SER A 50 8.18 0.00 15.52
N GLY A 51 8.11 -1.18 14.92
CA GLY A 51 6.85 -1.87 14.73
C GLY A 51 6.12 -1.90 16.08
N SER A 52 4.85 -1.52 16.06
CA SER A 52 3.97 -1.23 17.20
C SER A 52 4.05 0.21 17.74
N SER A 53 2.88 0.84 17.88
CA SER A 53 2.64 2.19 18.45
C SER A 53 2.61 3.40 17.50
N GLY A 54 1.98 3.23 16.34
CA GLY A 54 1.52 4.36 15.50
C GLY A 54 0.16 4.10 14.84
N ARG A 55 -0.68 3.19 15.36
CA ARG A 55 -2.02 2.97 14.81
C ARG A 55 -2.91 4.17 15.18
N ASN A 56 -3.01 5.12 14.27
CA ASN A 56 -4.01 6.17 14.34
C ASN A 56 -5.40 5.52 14.39
N GLN A 57 -6.26 5.92 15.33
CA GLN A 57 -7.64 5.42 15.46
C GLN A 57 -8.41 5.51 14.12
N LYS A 58 -8.09 6.50 13.29
CA LYS A 58 -8.63 6.65 11.93
C LYS A 58 -8.27 5.47 11.02
N GLY A 59 -7.04 4.99 11.06
CA GLY A 59 -6.59 3.85 10.25
C GLY A 59 -7.26 2.55 10.67
N GLN A 60 -7.38 2.30 11.98
CA GLN A 60 -8.10 1.13 12.49
C GLN A 60 -9.58 1.15 12.12
N ALA A 61 -10.24 2.30 12.18
CA ALA A 61 -11.64 2.43 11.76
C ALA A 61 -11.82 2.12 10.27
N ARG A 62 -10.87 2.54 9.42
CA ARG A 62 -10.91 2.24 7.98
C ARG A 62 -10.65 0.77 7.68
N ILE A 63 -9.68 0.15 8.33
CA ILE A 63 -9.45 -1.31 8.23
C ILE A 63 -10.73 -2.05 8.61
N ALA A 64 -11.33 -1.74 9.76
CA ALA A 64 -12.57 -2.37 10.20
C ALA A 64 -13.73 -2.16 9.22
N SER A 65 -13.84 -0.96 8.65
CA SER A 65 -14.83 -0.66 7.62
C SER A 65 -14.62 -1.51 6.36
N PHE A 66 -13.39 -1.64 5.87
CA PHE A 66 -13.07 -2.44 4.69
C PHE A 66 -13.34 -3.92 4.92
N VAL A 67 -12.86 -4.46 6.04
CA VAL A 67 -13.15 -5.84 6.45
C VAL A 67 -14.65 -6.08 6.53
N SER A 68 -15.42 -5.15 7.10
CA SER A 68 -16.87 -5.26 7.16
C SER A 68 -17.52 -5.25 5.77
N THR A 69 -17.08 -4.38 4.86
CA THR A 69 -17.58 -4.35 3.47
C THR A 69 -17.33 -5.69 2.78
N LEU A 70 -16.11 -6.23 2.88
CA LEU A 70 -15.74 -7.49 2.23
C LEU A 70 -16.50 -8.69 2.82
N LYS A 71 -16.72 -8.71 4.15
CA LYS A 71 -17.49 -9.78 4.82
C LYS A 71 -18.96 -9.81 4.39
N ASN A 72 -19.53 -8.67 4.01
CA ASN A 72 -20.91 -8.58 3.53
C ASN A 72 -21.09 -9.10 2.09
N ILE A 73 -20.00 -9.39 1.37
CA ILE A 73 -20.05 -9.94 0.01
C ILE A 73 -19.94 -11.47 0.10
N PRO A 74 -21.02 -12.23 -0.16
CA PRO A 74 -21.01 -13.69 -0.02
C PRO A 74 -20.28 -14.39 -1.17
N ASN A 75 -20.30 -13.79 -2.36
CA ASN A 75 -19.64 -14.36 -3.53
C ASN A 75 -18.13 -14.09 -3.45
N TYR A 76 -17.34 -15.15 -3.46
CA TYR A 76 -15.88 -15.07 -3.39
C TYR A 76 -15.26 -14.20 -4.50
N ARG A 77 -15.72 -14.35 -5.75
CA ARG A 77 -15.15 -13.60 -6.87
C ARG A 77 -15.48 -12.11 -6.74
N GLU A 78 -16.73 -11.78 -6.43
CA GLU A 78 -17.13 -10.38 -6.21
C GLU A 78 -16.38 -9.76 -5.01
N ARG A 79 -16.13 -10.55 -3.96
CA ARG A 79 -15.35 -10.10 -2.80
C ARG A 79 -13.90 -9.81 -3.18
N ARG A 80 -13.29 -10.70 -3.97
CA ARG A 80 -11.92 -10.54 -4.48
C ARG A 80 -11.80 -9.31 -5.37
N ASP A 81 -12.72 -9.16 -6.32
CA ASP A 81 -12.76 -8.03 -7.23
C ASP A 81 -12.96 -6.71 -6.46
N SER A 82 -13.83 -6.71 -5.44
CA SER A 82 -14.02 -5.55 -4.55
C SER A 82 -12.77 -5.23 -3.72
N PHE A 83 -12.03 -6.23 -3.24
CA PHE A 83 -10.75 -6.00 -2.56
C PHE A 83 -9.73 -5.36 -3.51
N ALA A 84 -9.65 -5.82 -4.77
CA ALA A 84 -8.77 -5.25 -5.78
C ALA A 84 -9.13 -3.78 -6.10
N GLU A 85 -10.41 -3.48 -6.27
CA GLU A 85 -10.90 -2.11 -6.48
C GLU A 85 -10.51 -1.20 -5.30
N ILE A 86 -10.79 -1.63 -4.06
CA ILE A 86 -10.42 -0.88 -2.86
C ILE A 86 -8.91 -0.64 -2.79
N LEU A 87 -8.11 -1.64 -3.15
CA LEU A 87 -6.65 -1.56 -3.13
C LEU A 87 -6.11 -0.54 -4.14
N LEU A 88 -6.71 -0.48 -5.33
CA LEU A 88 -6.33 0.47 -6.38
C LEU A 88 -6.77 1.91 -6.06
N ASP A 89 -7.86 2.06 -5.31
CA ASP A 89 -8.41 3.36 -4.89
C ASP A 89 -7.70 3.93 -3.64
N LEU A 90 -6.85 3.16 -2.97
CA LEU A 90 -6.10 3.65 -1.82
C LEU A 90 -5.04 4.68 -2.26
N PRO A 91 -4.93 5.81 -1.54
CA PRO A 91 -3.78 6.70 -1.67
C PRO A 91 -2.47 5.96 -1.35
N ASN A 92 -1.38 6.31 -2.06
CA ASN A 92 -0.05 5.72 -1.88
C ASN A 92 0.40 5.67 -0.40
N ASP A 93 0.09 6.69 0.40
CA ASP A 93 0.45 6.79 1.82
C ASP A 93 -0.42 5.93 2.76
N GLU A 94 -1.42 5.23 2.23
CA GLU A 94 -2.40 4.43 2.98
C GLU A 94 -2.45 2.96 2.54
N HIS A 95 -1.52 2.50 1.67
CA HIS A 95 -1.47 1.10 1.23
C HIS A 95 -1.15 0.10 2.34
N ASP A 96 -0.63 0.56 3.48
CA ASP A 96 -0.45 -0.27 4.67
C ASP A 96 -1.79 -0.84 5.20
N ILE A 97 -2.90 -0.12 4.99
CA ILE A 97 -4.26 -0.59 5.30
C ILE A 97 -4.58 -1.90 4.58
N ALA A 98 -4.21 -2.01 3.31
CA ALA A 98 -4.51 -3.21 2.52
C ALA A 98 -3.75 -4.43 3.01
N VAL A 99 -2.48 -4.24 3.39
CA VAL A 99 -1.67 -5.30 4.01
C VAL A 99 -2.35 -5.79 5.28
N GLU A 100 -2.85 -4.88 6.11
CA GLU A 100 -3.53 -5.23 7.35
C GLU A 100 -4.88 -5.94 7.11
N VAL A 101 -5.60 -5.63 6.03
CA VAL A 101 -6.80 -6.38 5.61
C VAL A 101 -6.45 -7.82 5.22
N VAL A 102 -5.37 -8.01 4.47
CA VAL A 102 -4.88 -9.37 4.12
C VAL A 102 -4.47 -10.15 5.36
N ILE A 103 -3.88 -9.47 6.35
CA ILE A 103 -3.50 -10.07 7.63
C ILE A 103 -4.73 -10.46 8.46
N ASP A 104 -5.78 -9.64 8.48
CA ASP A 104 -7.06 -9.99 9.13
C ASP A 104 -7.67 -11.24 8.48
N ASP A 105 -7.69 -11.29 7.14
CA ASP A 105 -8.19 -12.44 6.37
C ASP A 105 -7.36 -13.71 6.63
N LEU A 106 -6.03 -13.62 6.62
CA LEU A 106 -5.11 -14.71 7.00
C LEU A 106 -5.36 -15.21 8.43
N ASN A 107 -5.65 -14.30 9.35
CA ASN A 107 -5.84 -14.62 10.75
C ASN A 107 -7.27 -15.01 11.12
N SER A 108 -8.22 -14.87 10.18
CA SER A 108 -9.60 -15.30 10.35
C SER A 108 -9.73 -16.84 10.47
N GLU A 109 -10.94 -17.29 10.81
CA GLU A 109 -11.29 -18.71 10.81
C GLU A 109 -11.67 -19.22 9.41
N ASP A 110 -11.97 -18.30 8.49
CA ASP A 110 -12.27 -18.61 7.11
C ASP A 110 -10.98 -18.94 6.33
N SER A 111 -11.11 -19.58 5.18
CA SER A 111 -9.97 -19.78 4.29
C SER A 111 -9.44 -18.43 3.80
N ALA A 112 -8.14 -18.18 3.97
CA ALA A 112 -7.50 -16.96 3.48
C ALA A 112 -7.60 -16.86 1.94
N ASN A 113 -8.00 -15.69 1.46
CA ASN A 113 -8.39 -15.43 0.08
C ASN A 113 -7.60 -14.29 -0.57
N PHE A 114 -7.06 -13.35 0.21
CA PHE A 114 -6.55 -12.09 -0.35
C PHE A 114 -5.06 -12.02 -0.60
N VAL A 115 -4.26 -12.99 -0.13
CA VAL A 115 -2.80 -12.98 -0.35
C VAL A 115 -2.44 -12.97 -1.83
N LEU A 116 -3.08 -13.84 -2.63
CA LEU A 116 -2.80 -13.91 -4.07
C LEU A 116 -3.23 -12.63 -4.77
N GLU A 117 -4.42 -12.11 -4.45
CA GLU A 117 -4.92 -10.87 -5.04
C GLU A 117 -4.02 -9.68 -4.70
N TYR A 118 -3.57 -9.58 -3.45
CA TYR A 118 -2.62 -8.55 -3.04
C TYR A 118 -1.32 -8.64 -3.83
N LEU A 119 -0.78 -9.84 -4.04
CA LEU A 119 0.45 -10.03 -4.84
C LEU A 119 0.23 -9.63 -6.30
N GLU A 120 -0.86 -10.06 -6.91
CA GLU A 120 -1.23 -9.71 -8.29
C GLU A 120 -1.34 -8.20 -8.47
N ILE A 121 -2.11 -7.51 -7.62
CA ILE A 121 -2.29 -6.06 -7.73
C ILE A 121 -1.02 -5.30 -7.32
N SER A 122 -0.29 -5.76 -6.31
CA SER A 122 0.97 -5.12 -5.88
C SER A 122 2.03 -5.11 -6.97
N SER A 123 1.99 -6.07 -7.93
CA SER A 123 2.90 -6.09 -9.08
C SER A 123 2.71 -4.89 -10.03
N LEU A 124 1.59 -4.18 -9.90
CA LEU A 124 1.29 -2.95 -10.64
C LEU A 124 1.73 -1.69 -9.87
N MET A 125 2.14 -1.84 -8.61
CA MET A 125 2.55 -0.72 -7.75
C MET A 125 4.05 -0.45 -7.87
N SER A 126 4.47 0.75 -7.46
CA SER A 126 5.90 1.04 -7.33
C SER A 126 6.53 0.13 -6.26
N PRO A 127 7.80 -0.27 -6.41
CA PRO A 127 8.48 -1.11 -5.43
C PRO A 127 8.50 -0.54 -4.00
N ALA A 128 8.44 0.79 -3.85
CA ALA A 128 8.37 1.43 -2.53
C ALA A 128 7.07 1.13 -1.77
N LEU A 129 5.97 0.88 -2.48
CA LEU A 129 4.69 0.49 -1.89
C LEU A 129 4.62 -1.03 -1.69
N GLN A 130 5.09 -1.79 -2.68
CA GLN A 130 4.96 -3.24 -2.71
C GLN A 130 5.87 -3.96 -1.70
N LEU A 131 7.19 -3.71 -1.75
CA LEU A 131 8.18 -4.53 -1.05
C LEU A 131 8.00 -4.51 0.47
N PRO A 132 7.72 -3.36 1.13
CA PRO A 132 7.47 -3.34 2.57
C PRO A 132 6.27 -4.20 2.97
N GLY A 133 5.19 -4.18 2.18
CA GLY A 133 4.00 -4.98 2.44
C GLY A 133 4.24 -6.48 2.30
N ILE A 134 5.01 -6.91 1.30
CA ILE A 134 5.43 -8.31 1.14
C ILE A 134 6.23 -8.76 2.37
N VAL A 135 7.19 -7.95 2.83
CA VAL A 135 7.98 -8.27 4.03
C VAL A 135 7.09 -8.37 5.28
N ARG A 136 6.16 -7.43 5.46
CA ARG A 136 5.21 -7.46 6.58
C ARG A 136 4.37 -8.73 6.57
N LEU A 137 3.88 -9.17 5.40
CA LEU A 137 3.13 -10.40 5.26
C LEU A 137 3.97 -11.62 5.62
N LEU A 138 5.24 -11.71 5.19
CA LEU A 138 6.13 -12.83 5.51
C LEU A 138 6.31 -13.09 7.01
N GLU A 139 6.00 -12.11 7.87
CA GLU A 139 6.03 -12.28 9.32
C GLU A 139 4.83 -13.04 9.87
N GLU A 140 3.76 -13.19 9.09
CA GLU A 140 2.54 -13.87 9.50
C GLU A 140 2.73 -15.40 9.55
N PRO A 141 2.48 -16.05 10.71
CA PRO A 141 2.69 -17.49 10.87
C PRO A 141 1.74 -18.35 10.03
N LYS A 142 0.53 -17.87 9.74
CA LYS A 142 -0.51 -18.61 8.99
C LYS A 142 -0.30 -18.61 7.47
N LEU A 143 0.70 -17.88 6.96
CA LEU A 143 1.04 -17.91 5.53
C LEU A 143 1.40 -19.33 5.08
N LEU A 144 0.81 -19.73 3.95
CA LEU A 144 1.10 -21.04 3.38
C LEU A 144 2.55 -21.09 2.88
N PRO A 145 3.26 -22.24 3.02
CA PRO A 145 4.64 -22.37 2.55
C PRO A 145 4.88 -22.02 1.07
N LEU A 146 3.90 -22.31 0.21
CA LEU A 146 3.97 -21.96 -1.22
C LEU A 146 3.87 -20.45 -1.44
N GLN A 147 2.98 -19.76 -0.72
CA GLN A 147 2.85 -18.30 -0.78
C GLN A 147 4.13 -17.62 -0.30
N ARG A 148 4.68 -18.09 0.83
CA ARG A 148 5.96 -17.63 1.36
C ARG A 148 7.09 -17.79 0.34
N THR A 149 7.22 -18.97 -0.27
CA THR A 149 8.23 -19.22 -1.30
C THR A 149 8.09 -18.27 -2.49
N ALA A 150 6.87 -18.04 -2.98
CA ALA A 150 6.62 -17.12 -4.08
C ALA A 150 7.00 -15.68 -3.74
N MET A 151 6.64 -15.22 -2.55
CA MET A 151 6.96 -13.88 -2.04
C MET A 151 8.46 -13.69 -1.85
N GLU A 152 9.16 -14.67 -1.28
CA GLU A 152 10.61 -14.62 -1.14
C GLU A 152 11.31 -14.64 -2.51
N GLN A 153 10.83 -15.43 -3.46
CA GLN A 153 11.37 -15.45 -4.82
C GLN A 153 11.20 -14.08 -5.50
N GLN A 154 10.04 -13.44 -5.33
CA GLN A 154 9.80 -12.11 -5.85
C GLN A 154 10.76 -11.08 -5.23
N LEU A 155 10.89 -11.05 -3.89
CA LEU A 155 11.83 -10.16 -3.22
C LEU A 155 13.26 -10.32 -3.76
N ARG A 156 13.69 -11.57 -4.00
CA ARG A 156 15.01 -11.86 -4.60
C ARG A 156 15.16 -11.25 -5.99
N GLN A 157 14.15 -11.38 -6.83
CA GLN A 157 14.16 -10.83 -8.18
C GLN A 157 14.22 -9.30 -8.16
N ASP A 158 13.36 -8.68 -7.36
CA ASP A 158 13.21 -7.21 -7.31
C ASP A 158 14.46 -6.53 -6.75
N ILE A 159 15.14 -7.14 -5.77
CA ILE A 159 16.33 -6.55 -5.15
C ILE A 159 17.65 -7.16 -5.63
N GLY A 160 17.61 -8.10 -6.58
CA GLY A 160 18.79 -8.67 -7.24
C GLY A 160 19.62 -9.63 -6.39
N ILE A 161 18.97 -10.45 -5.55
CA ILE A 161 19.63 -11.43 -4.68
C ILE A 161 19.67 -12.81 -5.35
N PRO A 162 20.85 -13.46 -5.43
CA PRO A 162 20.97 -14.82 -5.92
C PRO A 162 20.13 -15.84 -5.12
N PRO A 163 19.63 -16.92 -5.76
CA PRO A 163 18.78 -17.91 -5.11
C PRO A 163 19.50 -18.70 -4.01
N ASP A 164 20.82 -18.87 -4.11
CA ASP A 164 21.68 -19.60 -3.18
C ASP A 164 22.09 -18.78 -1.94
N GLN A 165 21.86 -17.46 -1.95
CA GLN A 165 22.19 -16.60 -0.82
C GLN A 165 21.20 -16.80 0.34
N ILE A 166 21.74 -17.10 1.53
CA ILE A 166 20.96 -17.16 2.78
C ILE A 166 20.60 -15.73 3.22
N VAL A 167 19.31 -15.47 3.34
CA VAL A 167 18.77 -14.19 3.82
C VAL A 167 18.30 -14.36 5.26
N ARG A 168 18.85 -13.56 6.18
CA ARG A 168 18.47 -13.56 7.61
C ARG A 168 17.45 -12.49 7.97
N ASP A 169 17.47 -11.37 7.25
CA ASP A 169 16.59 -10.23 7.52
C ASP A 169 16.20 -9.53 6.20
N TRP A 170 14.96 -9.74 5.79
CA TRP A 170 14.38 -9.11 4.60
C TRP A 170 14.14 -7.61 4.79
N ARG A 171 13.81 -7.15 6.01
CA ARG A 171 13.51 -5.74 6.28
C ARG A 171 14.72 -4.87 6.00
N LEU A 172 15.90 -5.30 6.46
CA LEU A 172 17.14 -4.57 6.25
C LEU A 172 17.49 -4.47 4.76
N LEU A 173 17.39 -5.58 4.03
CA LEU A 173 17.72 -5.64 2.59
C LEU A 173 16.79 -4.76 1.75
N VAL A 174 15.48 -4.88 1.98
CA VAL A 174 14.48 -4.04 1.30
C VAL A 174 14.69 -2.57 1.66
N GLY A 175 14.88 -2.24 2.94
CA GLY A 175 15.14 -0.88 3.39
C GLY A 175 16.38 -0.24 2.75
N ASP A 176 17.46 -1.02 2.62
CA ASP A 176 18.68 -0.55 1.94
C ASP A 176 18.49 -0.41 0.43
N HIS A 177 17.75 -1.32 -0.20
CA HIS A 177 17.41 -1.23 -1.61
C HIS A 177 16.61 0.04 -1.92
N LEU A 178 15.54 0.31 -1.16
CA LEU A 178 14.71 1.50 -1.34
C LEU A 178 15.51 2.79 -1.11
N ARG A 179 16.36 2.83 -0.07
CA ARG A 179 17.20 4.01 0.22
C ARG A 179 18.19 4.35 -0.90
N LYS A 180 18.77 3.32 -1.54
CA LYS A 180 19.73 3.49 -2.64
C LYS A 180 19.06 3.93 -3.94
N ASN A 181 17.81 3.51 -4.16
CA ASN A 181 17.07 3.75 -5.39
C ASN A 181 15.96 4.79 -5.16
N LYS A 182 16.35 6.05 -4.98
CA LYS A 182 15.41 7.15 -4.69
C LYS A 182 14.31 7.32 -5.74
N THR A 183 14.57 6.93 -6.98
CA THR A 183 13.57 6.97 -8.07
C THR A 183 12.37 6.07 -7.80
N LEU A 184 12.54 4.99 -7.03
CA LEU A 184 11.45 4.07 -6.65
C LEU A 184 10.53 4.65 -5.59
N ILE A 185 10.96 5.70 -4.88
CA ILE A 185 10.21 6.36 -3.79
C ILE A 185 9.41 7.56 -4.33
N SER A 186 9.79 8.09 -5.50
CA SER A 186 9.23 9.32 -6.08
C SER A 186 8.10 9.11 -7.09
N GLU A 187 7.67 7.86 -7.31
CA GLU A 187 6.55 7.49 -8.20
C GLU A 187 5.23 7.40 -7.45
#